data_AF-A0A8K0XAD3-F1
#
_entry.id   AF-A0A8K0XAD3-F1
#
_cell.length_a   1.000
_cell.length_b   1.000
_cell.length_c   1.000
_cell.angle_alpha   90.00
_cell.angle_beta   90.00
_cell.angle_gamma   90.00
#
_symmetry.space_group_name_H-M   'P 1'
#
loop_
_entity.id
_entity.type
_entity.pdbx_description
1 polymer ?
#
loop_
_entity_poly.entity_id
_entity_poly.type
_entity_poly.pdbx_seq_one_letter_code
_entity_poly.pdbx_strand_id
1 'polypeptide(L)'
;MQPRLELALPVDPRHLYRHLIREASYLPGICRPFVNTRIRAGFVRSKEAIYQGRRKQPPPTGLDDPQTKAIHHGLRQLRGLRAVNLGDTMRIDRLMHHVFGRSGKRRRELLVPLLRPPTPRDSAELQKHLEQQKAGPPVDSNGKQLPMRRPDGWDKTKVLKHVQSQIKHQSTTSPSVWMRIGNQTPHNPQRELIKLPPVDHFGKPINERRVRKAMERWWKAAATKLAPPVEKSEWERLRAAAAGELPEHDWKFAPRRPIARSLEAPTPAVTSEWDWKPLVDRSASFIGRPVIRQQWRLTGKRETGPFEPHKQKREGLRARALQRTYDRIWNATPYVEEDPETLATKAIHWGSIRGLQTQLPVATAADARIFAGEVVKTTPRLGPKLMRFSNAVPQASIK
;
A
#
# COMPACT_ATOMS: atom_id res chain seq x y z
N MET A 1 14.90 -16.86 15.95
CA MET A 1 15.02 -15.56 15.23
C MET A 1 16.21 -14.80 15.79
N GLN A 2 17.01 -14.18 14.93
CA GLN A 2 18.17 -13.41 15.38
C GLN A 2 17.73 -12.10 16.03
N PRO A 3 18.44 -11.64 17.09
CA PRO A 3 18.20 -10.34 17.71
C PRO A 3 18.31 -9.23 16.67
N ARG A 4 17.78 -8.04 16.96
CA ARG A 4 17.92 -6.90 16.05
C ARG A 4 19.18 -6.13 16.41
N LEU A 5 19.91 -5.66 15.39
CA LEU A 5 20.83 -4.55 15.59
C LEU A 5 19.97 -3.31 15.88
N GLU A 6 19.90 -2.93 17.15
CA GLU A 6 19.45 -1.62 17.58
C GLU A 6 20.54 -0.62 17.18
N LEU A 7 20.13 0.51 16.62
CA LEU A 7 21.09 1.57 16.29
C LEU A 7 21.44 2.28 17.60
N ALA A 8 22.73 2.37 17.90
CA ALA A 8 23.20 3.18 19.01
C ALA A 8 22.71 4.63 18.85
N LEU A 9 22.29 5.23 19.96
CA LEU A 9 21.93 6.64 20.01
C LEU A 9 23.18 7.46 20.38
N PRO A 10 23.45 8.60 19.73
CA PRO A 10 22.70 9.19 18.62
C PRO A 10 22.86 8.45 17.28
N VAL A 11 21.79 8.37 16.49
CA VAL A 11 21.80 7.64 15.21
C VAL A 11 22.51 8.44 14.12
N ASP A 12 23.67 7.97 13.65
CA ASP A 12 24.31 8.49 12.44
C ASP A 12 23.40 8.23 11.20
N PRO A 13 23.05 9.27 10.41
CA PRO A 13 22.32 9.12 9.15
C PRO A 13 22.95 8.11 8.18
N ARG A 14 24.28 7.99 8.15
CA ARG A 14 24.98 7.02 7.27
C ARG A 14 24.66 5.58 7.67
N HIS A 15 24.64 5.30 8.98
CA HIS A 15 24.22 3.99 9.48
C HIS A 15 22.76 3.71 9.14
N LEU A 16 21.87 4.68 9.35
CA LEU A 16 20.46 4.54 9.00
C LEU A 16 20.26 4.22 7.50
N TYR A 17 20.98 4.91 6.61
CA TYR A 17 20.97 4.65 5.18
C TYR A 17 21.41 3.22 4.83
N ARG A 18 22.54 2.78 5.38
CA ARG A 18 23.07 1.41 5.18
C ARG A 18 22.07 0.36 5.66
N HIS A 19 21.45 0.58 6.82
CA HIS A 19 20.44 -0.33 7.35
C HIS A 19 19.17 -0.37 6.50
N LEU A 20 18.71 0.76 5.98
CA LEU A 20 17.56 0.80 5.08
C LEU A 20 17.82 0.03 3.78
N ILE A 21 18.99 0.21 3.15
CA ILE A 21 19.38 -0.53 1.94
C ILE A 21 19.53 -2.02 2.24
N ARG A 22 20.14 -2.38 3.38
CA ARG A 22 20.27 -3.78 3.78
C ARG A 22 18.90 -4.43 3.98
N GLU A 23 17.96 -3.76 4.64
CA GLU A 23 16.60 -4.29 4.81
C GLU A 23 15.81 -4.33 3.50
N ALA A 24 16.04 -3.37 2.59
CA ALA A 24 15.44 -3.37 1.25
C ALA A 24 15.98 -4.52 0.38
N SER A 25 17.23 -4.96 0.59
CA SER A 25 17.83 -6.07 -0.17
C SER A 25 17.13 -7.42 0.06
N TYR A 26 16.38 -7.58 1.16
CA TYR A 26 15.62 -8.81 1.45
C TYR A 26 14.25 -8.86 0.76
N LEU A 27 13.79 -7.73 0.22
CA LEU A 27 12.51 -7.66 -0.49
C LEU A 27 12.54 -8.52 -1.77
N PRO A 28 11.39 -8.81 -2.39
CA PRO A 28 11.34 -9.44 -3.71
C PRO A 28 12.05 -8.59 -4.77
N GLY A 29 12.71 -9.24 -5.74
CA GLY A 29 13.46 -8.58 -6.82
C GLY A 29 12.67 -7.48 -7.53
N ILE A 30 11.37 -7.69 -7.75
CA ILE A 30 10.49 -6.69 -8.38
C ILE A 30 10.37 -5.39 -7.56
N CYS A 31 10.42 -5.47 -6.23
CA CYS A 31 10.25 -4.32 -5.34
C CYS A 31 11.57 -3.59 -5.05
N ARG A 32 12.69 -4.32 -5.02
CA ARG A 32 14.03 -3.80 -4.67
C ARG A 32 14.42 -2.52 -5.40
N PRO A 33 14.38 -2.43 -6.74
CA PRO A 33 14.87 -1.25 -7.45
C PRO A 33 14.07 -0.01 -7.07
N PHE A 34 12.74 -0.14 -6.98
CA PHE A 34 11.88 0.96 -6.58
C PHE A 34 12.19 1.46 -5.16
N VAL A 35 12.29 0.54 -4.19
CA VAL A 35 12.54 0.91 -2.79
C VAL A 35 13.92 1.53 -2.62
N ASN A 36 14.94 0.99 -3.28
CA ASN A 36 16.30 1.54 -3.24
C ASN A 36 16.37 2.95 -3.82
N THR A 37 15.76 3.19 -4.98
CA THR A 37 15.70 4.52 -5.60
C THR A 37 14.96 5.51 -4.69
N ARG A 38 13.89 5.07 -4.00
CA ARG A 38 13.16 5.91 -3.04
C ARG A 38 13.97 6.26 -1.81
N ILE A 39 14.68 5.29 -1.23
CA ILE A 39 15.57 5.53 -0.09
C ILE A 39 16.64 6.55 -0.50
N ARG A 40 17.34 6.32 -1.62
CA ARG A 40 18.37 7.23 -2.15
C ARG A 40 17.84 8.65 -2.34
N ALA A 41 16.74 8.81 -3.09
CA ALA A 41 16.13 10.11 -3.34
C ALA A 41 15.66 10.82 -2.04
N GLY A 42 15.20 10.05 -1.05
CA GLY A 42 14.82 10.57 0.26
C GLY A 42 16.01 11.18 1.01
N PHE A 43 17.13 10.47 1.06
CA PHE A 43 18.36 10.96 1.70
C PHE A 43 18.96 12.17 0.99
N VAL A 44 18.99 12.16 -0.35
CA VAL A 44 19.45 13.31 -1.15
C VAL A 44 18.59 14.55 -0.86
N ARG A 45 17.27 14.39 -0.88
CA ARG A 45 16.33 15.49 -0.58
C ARG A 45 16.49 16.01 0.85
N SER A 46 16.62 15.12 1.83
CA SER A 46 16.83 15.53 3.23
C SER A 46 18.16 16.27 3.38
N LYS A 47 19.21 15.79 2.71
CA LYS A 47 20.52 16.47 2.65
C LYS A 47 20.37 17.88 2.09
N GLU A 48 19.76 18.03 0.92
CA GLU A 48 19.49 19.34 0.29
C GLU A 48 18.66 20.28 1.19
N ALA A 49 17.60 19.76 1.81
CA ALA A 49 16.76 20.54 2.72
C ALA A 49 17.53 21.05 3.95
N ILE A 50 18.43 20.23 4.51
CA ILE A 50 19.30 20.64 5.61
C ILE A 50 20.27 21.74 5.15
N TYR A 51 20.90 21.59 3.97
CA TYR A 51 21.79 22.64 3.43
C TYR A 51 21.06 23.95 3.16
N GLN A 52 19.86 23.90 2.58
CA GLN A 52 19.06 25.10 2.30
C GLN A 52 18.52 25.74 3.59
N GLY A 53 18.11 24.93 4.57
CA GLY A 53 17.62 25.42 5.87
C GLY A 53 18.72 26.15 6.66
N ARG A 54 19.93 25.58 6.70
CA ARG A 54 21.10 26.19 7.36
C ARG A 54 21.56 27.51 6.73
N ARG A 55 21.20 27.77 5.46
CA ARG A 55 21.51 29.04 4.80
C ARG A 55 20.55 30.18 5.18
N LYS A 56 19.33 29.87 5.64
CA LYS A 56 18.27 30.87 5.81
C LYS A 56 18.09 31.35 7.25
N GLN A 57 18.41 30.52 8.25
CA GLN A 57 18.24 30.82 9.67
C GLN A 57 19.26 30.05 10.53
N PRO A 58 19.56 30.51 11.77
CA PRO A 58 20.31 29.70 12.73
C PRO A 58 19.63 28.34 12.96
N PRO A 59 20.39 27.27 13.23
CA PRO A 59 19.84 25.93 13.32
C PRO A 59 18.80 25.85 14.44
N PRO A 60 17.54 25.47 14.14
CA PRO A 60 16.54 25.28 15.18
C PRO A 60 16.95 24.10 16.08
N THR A 61 16.97 24.34 17.39
CA THR A 61 17.32 23.33 18.40
C THR A 61 16.11 22.44 18.71
N GLY A 62 16.33 21.12 18.84
CA GLY A 62 15.31 20.16 19.30
C GLY A 62 14.57 19.38 18.19
N LEU A 63 13.32 18.99 18.45
CA LEU A 63 12.51 18.17 17.54
C LEU A 63 12.18 18.86 16.22
N ASP A 64 12.32 20.18 16.17
CA ASP A 64 12.05 20.97 14.98
C ASP A 64 13.17 20.98 13.95
N ASP A 65 14.35 20.49 14.33
CA ASP A 65 15.48 20.32 13.42
C ASP A 65 15.09 19.42 12.24
N PRO A 66 15.22 19.90 10.98
CA PRO A 66 14.98 19.09 9.79
C PRO A 66 15.80 17.78 9.79
N GLN A 67 16.99 17.77 10.39
CA GLN A 67 17.81 16.57 10.52
C GLN A 67 17.16 15.54 11.45
N THR A 68 16.73 15.97 12.64
CA THR A 68 16.01 15.13 13.61
C THR A 68 14.73 14.56 13.01
N LYS A 69 13.94 15.39 12.31
CA LYS A 69 12.73 14.95 11.57
C LYS A 69 13.05 13.90 10.50
N ALA A 70 14.12 14.10 9.73
CA ALA A 70 14.56 13.14 8.71
C ALA A 70 15.01 11.80 9.33
N ILE A 71 15.75 11.83 10.43
CA ILE A 71 16.19 10.64 11.16
C ILE A 71 14.97 9.89 11.71
N HIS A 72 14.03 10.57 12.37
CA HIS A 72 12.80 9.94 12.87
C HIS A 72 11.98 9.30 11.75
N HIS A 73 11.84 9.98 10.62
CA HIS A 73 11.15 9.44 9.46
C HIS A 73 11.86 8.19 8.90
N GLY A 74 13.19 8.22 8.76
CA GLY A 74 13.96 7.07 8.31
C GLY A 74 13.90 5.88 9.28
N LEU A 75 13.92 6.12 10.60
CA LEU A 75 13.72 5.08 11.61
C LEU A 75 12.32 4.44 11.51
N ARG A 76 11.28 5.24 11.26
CA ARG A 76 9.92 4.73 11.02
C ARG A 76 9.87 3.84 9.77
N GLN A 77 10.53 4.24 8.69
CA GLN A 77 10.65 3.44 7.48
C GLN A 77 11.40 2.13 7.75
N LEU A 78 12.50 2.17 8.50
CA LEU A 78 13.29 1.01 8.86
C LEU A 78 12.45 -0.01 9.66
N ARG A 79 11.69 0.45 10.65
CA ARG A 79 10.74 -0.40 11.40
C ARG A 79 9.69 -1.02 10.48
N GLY A 80 9.18 -0.25 9.52
CA GLY A 80 8.25 -0.74 8.50
C GLY A 80 8.83 -1.84 7.63
N LEU A 81 10.03 -1.64 7.07
CA LEU A 81 10.72 -2.62 6.22
C LEU A 81 11.07 -3.90 7.00
N ARG A 82 11.56 -3.76 8.23
CA ARG A 82 11.82 -4.92 9.11
C ARG A 82 10.55 -5.73 9.36
N ALA A 83 9.42 -5.07 9.60
CA ALA A 83 8.16 -5.74 9.78
C ALA A 83 7.66 -6.45 8.50
N VAL A 84 7.88 -5.84 7.34
CA VAL A 84 7.61 -6.44 6.03
C VAL A 84 8.43 -7.73 5.87
N ASN A 85 9.74 -7.67 6.15
CA ASN A 85 10.63 -8.83 6.08
C ASN A 85 10.24 -9.95 7.08
N LEU A 86 9.55 -9.61 8.17
CA LEU A 86 8.98 -10.56 9.13
C LEU A 86 7.58 -11.11 8.74
N GLY A 87 7.10 -10.77 7.54
CA GLY A 87 5.85 -11.26 6.98
C GLY A 87 4.60 -10.53 7.48
N ASP A 88 4.70 -9.23 7.75
CA ASP A 88 3.53 -8.39 8.02
C ASP A 88 2.73 -8.12 6.73
N THR A 89 1.65 -8.88 6.54
CA THR A 89 0.82 -8.84 5.32
C THR A 89 0.26 -7.46 5.02
N MET A 90 -0.18 -6.70 6.03
CA MET A 90 -0.74 -5.36 5.83
C MET A 90 0.31 -4.36 5.36
N ARG A 91 1.55 -4.50 5.82
CA ARG A 91 2.66 -3.65 5.37
C ARG A 91 3.20 -4.08 4.03
N ILE A 92 3.21 -5.38 3.75
CA ILE A 92 3.52 -5.91 2.42
C ILE A 92 2.52 -5.35 1.42
N ASP A 93 1.22 -5.46 1.68
CA ASP A 93 0.18 -4.89 0.84
C ASP A 93 0.44 -3.40 0.59
N ARG A 94 0.65 -2.61 1.64
CA ARG A 94 0.94 -1.18 1.51
C ARG A 94 2.21 -0.89 0.70
N LEU A 95 3.28 -1.64 0.96
CA LEU A 95 4.54 -1.54 0.23
C LEU A 95 4.30 -1.79 -1.26
N MET A 96 3.61 -2.87 -1.59
CA MET A 96 3.31 -3.23 -2.97
C MET A 96 2.43 -2.18 -3.67
N HIS A 97 1.45 -1.61 -2.97
CA HIS A 97 0.66 -0.50 -3.51
C HIS A 97 1.51 0.75 -3.79
N HIS A 98 2.56 1.00 -3.02
CA HIS A 98 3.52 2.06 -3.32
C HIS A 98 4.43 1.70 -4.49
N VAL A 99 4.93 0.45 -4.52
CA VAL A 99 5.78 -0.07 -5.58
C VAL A 99 5.04 0.04 -6.89
N PHE A 100 3.86 -0.54 -7.07
CA PHE A 100 3.13 -0.54 -8.36
C PHE A 100 2.26 0.70 -8.60
N GLY A 101 2.54 1.80 -7.88
CA GLY A 101 1.91 3.10 -8.14
C GLY A 101 0.39 3.14 -7.92
N ARG A 102 -0.16 2.26 -7.08
CA ARG A 102 -1.55 2.38 -6.60
C ARG A 102 -1.71 3.45 -5.53
N SER A 103 -0.61 3.85 -4.88
CA SER A 103 -0.57 4.94 -3.92
C SER A 103 0.78 5.65 -3.86
N GLY A 104 0.83 6.80 -3.18
CA GLY A 104 2.08 7.54 -2.95
C GLY A 104 2.59 8.31 -4.18
N LYS A 105 3.91 8.48 -4.27
CA LYS A 105 4.54 9.32 -5.30
C LYS A 105 4.57 8.67 -6.69
N ARG A 106 4.79 7.36 -6.80
CA ARG A 106 4.78 6.65 -8.09
C ARG A 106 3.42 6.75 -8.78
N ARG A 107 2.34 6.66 -8.00
CA ARG A 107 0.98 6.90 -8.50
C ARG A 107 0.88 8.24 -9.22
N ARG A 108 1.42 9.30 -8.60
CA ARG A 108 1.38 10.66 -9.18
C ARG A 108 2.25 10.73 -10.44
N GLU A 109 3.42 10.09 -10.44
CA GLU A 109 4.31 10.02 -11.61
C GLU A 109 3.62 9.33 -12.79
N LEU A 110 2.94 8.20 -12.57
CA LEU A 110 2.19 7.48 -13.62
C LEU A 110 0.90 8.20 -14.05
N LEU A 111 0.30 8.97 -13.15
CA LEU A 111 -0.95 9.69 -13.41
C LEU A 111 -0.70 11.00 -14.18
N VAL A 112 0.51 11.57 -14.11
CA VAL A 112 0.86 12.81 -14.83
C VAL A 112 0.69 12.66 -16.35
N PRO A 113 1.25 11.62 -17.02
CA PRO A 113 1.02 11.39 -18.45
C PRO A 113 -0.46 11.29 -18.82
N LEU A 114 -1.26 10.60 -18.00
CA LEU A 114 -2.69 10.43 -18.23
C LEU A 114 -3.48 11.73 -18.12
N LEU A 115 -3.06 12.65 -17.25
CA LEU A 115 -3.72 13.94 -17.08
C LEU A 115 -3.30 14.96 -18.15
N ARG A 116 -2.13 14.80 -18.77
CA ARG A 116 -1.64 15.76 -19.76
C ARG A 116 -2.50 15.69 -21.03
N PRO A 117 -2.78 16.84 -21.66
CA PRO A 117 -3.40 16.86 -22.98
C PRO A 117 -2.49 16.11 -23.97
N PRO A 118 -3.05 15.54 -25.05
CA PRO A 118 -2.26 14.90 -26.08
C PRO A 118 -1.23 15.88 -26.63
N THR A 119 -0.04 15.35 -26.95
CA THR A 119 0.94 16.12 -27.71
C THR A 119 0.37 16.36 -29.11
N PRO A 120 0.33 17.62 -29.58
CA PRO A 120 -0.17 17.93 -30.92
C PRO A 120 0.70 17.22 -31.96
N ARG A 121 0.05 16.64 -32.96
CA ARG A 121 0.73 15.89 -34.03
C ARG A 121 1.11 16.80 -35.18
N ASP A 122 0.21 17.73 -35.49
CA ASP A 122 0.34 18.62 -36.63
C ASP A 122 0.69 20.04 -36.19
N SER A 123 1.33 20.80 -37.09
CA SER A 123 1.62 22.22 -36.90
C SER A 123 0.34 23.04 -36.65
N ALA A 124 -0.77 22.66 -37.30
CA ALA A 124 -2.08 23.28 -37.09
C ALA A 124 -2.65 23.01 -35.69
N GLU A 125 -2.53 21.78 -35.17
CA GLU A 125 -2.94 21.46 -33.80
C GLU A 125 -2.06 22.17 -32.77
N LEU A 126 -0.76 22.29 -33.05
CA LEU A 126 0.17 23.03 -32.21
C LEU A 126 -0.19 24.52 -32.15
N GLN A 127 -0.50 25.15 -33.29
CA GLN A 127 -0.97 26.53 -33.34
C GLN A 127 -2.25 26.71 -32.51
N LYS A 128 -3.24 25.82 -32.64
CA LYS A 128 -4.46 25.84 -31.80
C LYS A 128 -4.12 25.71 -30.31
N HIS A 129 -3.19 24.82 -29.95
CA HIS A 129 -2.74 24.68 -28.57
C HIS A 129 -2.05 25.96 -28.05
N LEU A 130 -1.24 26.62 -28.86
CA LEU A 130 -0.59 27.88 -28.50
C LEU A 130 -1.60 29.03 -28.38
N GLU A 131 -2.58 29.09 -29.27
CA GLU A 131 -3.69 30.05 -29.20
C GLU A 131 -4.53 29.85 -27.94
N GLN A 132 -4.85 28.60 -27.60
CA GLN A 132 -5.55 28.28 -26.34
C GLN A 132 -4.74 28.65 -25.11
N GLN A 133 -3.40 28.52 -25.15
CA GLN A 133 -2.53 28.99 -24.06
C GLN A 133 -2.48 30.52 -23.99
N LYS A 134 -2.51 31.22 -25.13
CA LYS A 134 -2.54 32.69 -25.22
C LYS A 134 -3.89 33.28 -24.83
N ALA A 135 -5.00 32.58 -25.07
CA ALA A 135 -6.35 33.02 -24.75
C ALA A 135 -6.59 33.28 -23.26
N GLY A 136 -5.66 32.85 -22.40
CA GLY A 136 -5.69 33.16 -20.98
C GLY A 136 -6.75 32.36 -20.21
N PRO A 137 -7.05 32.77 -18.97
CA PRO A 137 -7.99 32.04 -18.12
C PRO A 137 -9.43 32.11 -18.65
N PRO A 138 -10.27 31.11 -18.37
CA PRO A 138 -11.67 31.13 -18.81
C PRO A 138 -12.39 32.37 -18.28
N VAL A 139 -13.31 32.93 -19.07
CA VAL A 139 -14.06 34.13 -18.73
C VAL A 139 -15.48 33.73 -18.31
N ASP A 140 -16.00 34.30 -17.22
CA ASP A 140 -17.41 34.16 -16.79
C ASP A 140 -18.35 34.85 -17.81
N SER A 141 -19.65 34.52 -17.82
CA SER A 141 -20.69 35.23 -18.62
C SER A 141 -20.68 36.76 -18.48
N ASN A 142 -20.18 37.29 -17.36
CA ASN A 142 -20.04 38.72 -17.10
C ASN A 142 -18.69 39.31 -17.58
N GLY A 143 -17.94 38.62 -18.45
CA GLY A 143 -16.65 39.10 -18.96
C GLY A 143 -15.50 39.07 -17.95
N LYS A 144 -15.71 38.51 -16.75
CA LYS A 144 -14.67 38.46 -15.69
C LYS A 144 -13.77 37.24 -15.86
N GLN A 145 -12.46 37.46 -15.90
CA GLN A 145 -11.49 36.36 -15.91
C GLN A 145 -11.57 35.54 -14.63
N LEU A 146 -11.66 34.22 -14.77
CA LEU A 146 -11.64 33.28 -13.67
C LEU A 146 -10.23 32.72 -13.46
N PRO A 147 -9.78 32.49 -12.22
CA PRO A 147 -8.45 31.93 -11.99
C PRO A 147 -8.30 30.55 -12.66
N MET A 148 -7.14 30.30 -13.28
CA MET A 148 -6.79 29.00 -13.84
C MET A 148 -6.75 27.95 -12.72
N ARG A 149 -7.47 26.84 -12.88
CA ARG A 149 -7.52 25.76 -11.91
C ARG A 149 -6.85 24.53 -12.48
N ARG A 150 -6.37 23.65 -11.59
CA ARG A 150 -5.61 22.46 -11.99
C ARG A 150 -6.31 21.59 -13.05
N PRO A 151 -7.63 21.31 -12.96
CA PRO A 151 -8.30 20.45 -13.93
C PRO A 151 -8.57 21.05 -15.30
N ASP A 152 -8.32 22.36 -15.50
CA ASP A 152 -8.66 23.01 -16.76
C ASP A 152 -7.70 22.59 -17.88
N GLY A 153 -6.43 22.36 -17.55
CA GLY A 153 -5.42 21.84 -18.49
C GLY A 153 -5.35 20.31 -18.57
N TRP A 154 -6.39 19.60 -18.12
CA TRP A 154 -6.41 18.12 -18.17
C TRP A 154 -7.10 17.60 -19.42
N ASP A 155 -6.67 16.44 -19.90
CA ASP A 155 -7.46 15.66 -20.86
C ASP A 155 -8.67 15.01 -20.19
N LYS A 156 -9.76 15.77 -20.12
CA LYS A 156 -11.02 15.32 -19.51
C LYS A 156 -11.58 14.08 -20.19
N THR A 157 -11.35 13.91 -21.49
CA THR A 157 -11.91 12.78 -22.27
C THR A 157 -11.22 11.47 -21.93
N LYS A 158 -9.87 11.46 -21.92
CA LYS A 158 -9.08 10.30 -21.52
C LYS A 158 -9.35 9.91 -20.07
N VAL A 159 -9.41 10.91 -19.18
CA VAL A 159 -9.71 10.66 -17.77
C VAL A 159 -11.11 10.08 -17.58
N LEU A 160 -12.13 10.57 -18.29
CA LEU A 160 -13.49 10.01 -18.20
C LEU A 160 -13.57 8.59 -18.71
N LYS A 161 -12.98 8.29 -19.87
CA LYS A 161 -12.89 6.92 -20.39
C LYS A 161 -12.25 5.99 -19.37
N HIS A 162 -11.16 6.44 -18.73
CA HIS A 162 -10.46 5.66 -17.72
C HIS A 162 -11.29 5.44 -16.45
N VAL A 163 -11.95 6.49 -15.94
CA VAL A 163 -12.86 6.43 -14.79
C VAL A 163 -14.01 5.45 -15.06
N GLN A 164 -14.64 5.52 -16.24
CA GLN A 164 -15.72 4.62 -16.63
C GLN A 164 -15.25 3.16 -16.68
N SER A 165 -14.08 2.90 -17.27
CA SER A 165 -13.50 1.56 -17.29
C SER A 165 -13.23 1.03 -15.87
N GLN A 166 -12.73 1.90 -14.98
CA GLN A 166 -12.43 1.54 -13.60
C GLN A 166 -13.72 1.24 -12.82
N ILE A 167 -14.80 2.00 -13.03
CA ILE A 167 -16.09 1.75 -12.38
C ILE A 167 -16.66 0.39 -12.82
N LYS A 168 -16.61 0.10 -14.13
CA LYS A 168 -17.04 -1.21 -14.65
C LYS A 168 -16.25 -2.33 -13.99
N HIS A 169 -14.92 -2.22 -13.94
CA HIS A 169 -14.07 -3.22 -13.30
C HIS A 169 -14.29 -3.35 -11.78
N GLN A 170 -14.50 -2.22 -11.09
CA GLN A 170 -14.83 -2.20 -9.66
C GLN A 170 -16.13 -2.92 -9.35
N SER A 171 -17.12 -2.87 -10.25
CA SER A 171 -18.40 -3.55 -10.07
C SER A 171 -18.27 -5.08 -10.15
N THR A 172 -17.35 -5.59 -10.96
CA THR A 172 -17.08 -7.02 -11.12
C THR A 172 -16.10 -7.57 -10.08
N THR A 173 -15.23 -6.72 -9.54
CA THR A 173 -14.10 -7.13 -8.69
C THR A 173 -14.43 -7.04 -7.20
N SER A 174 -13.84 -7.93 -6.40
CA SER A 174 -13.97 -7.89 -4.94
C SER A 174 -13.53 -6.53 -4.35
N PRO A 175 -14.28 -5.94 -3.41
CA PRO A 175 -13.88 -4.71 -2.72
C PRO A 175 -12.52 -4.80 -2.02
N SER A 176 -12.05 -6.01 -1.70
CA SER A 176 -10.77 -6.27 -1.02
C SER A 176 -9.54 -5.97 -1.88
N VAL A 177 -9.70 -5.93 -3.21
CA VAL A 177 -8.67 -5.58 -4.20
C VAL A 177 -8.32 -4.09 -4.10
N TRP A 178 -9.31 -3.27 -3.77
CA TRP A 178 -9.17 -1.83 -3.65
C TRP A 178 -8.83 -1.50 -2.19
N MET A 179 -7.69 -0.85 -1.93
CA MET A 179 -7.36 -0.41 -0.56
C MET A 179 -8.53 0.37 0.04
N ARG A 180 -8.80 0.19 1.34
CA ARG A 180 -9.90 0.77 2.15
C ARG A 180 -9.95 2.31 2.24
N ILE A 181 -9.41 3.02 1.25
CA ILE A 181 -9.43 4.49 1.19
C ILE A 181 -10.59 4.88 0.24
N GLY A 182 -11.81 4.96 0.78
CA GLY A 182 -12.96 5.64 0.14
C GLY A 182 -13.38 5.10 -1.23
N ASN A 183 -13.46 3.77 -1.34
CA ASN A 183 -13.21 2.90 -2.50
C ASN A 183 -14.03 3.09 -3.80
N GLN A 184 -15.02 3.97 -3.84
CA GLN A 184 -15.78 4.17 -5.07
C GLN A 184 -15.24 5.37 -5.84
N THR A 185 -14.75 5.12 -7.05
CA THR A 185 -14.55 6.19 -8.03
C THR A 185 -15.89 6.88 -8.25
N PRO A 186 -15.91 8.23 -8.21
CA PRO A 186 -17.16 8.94 -8.38
C PRO A 186 -17.69 8.67 -9.79
N HIS A 187 -18.97 8.30 -9.89
CA HIS A 187 -19.52 7.73 -11.12
C HIS A 187 -19.49 8.68 -12.31
N ASN A 188 -20.10 9.86 -12.17
CA ASN A 188 -20.23 10.84 -13.24
C ASN A 188 -20.04 12.27 -12.71
N PRO A 189 -19.40 13.15 -13.49
CA PRO A 189 -19.25 14.56 -13.14
C PRO A 189 -20.60 15.26 -13.04
N GLN A 190 -21.55 14.88 -13.90
CA GLN A 190 -22.92 15.42 -13.91
C GLN A 190 -23.69 15.14 -12.62
N ARG A 191 -23.39 14.05 -11.89
CA ARG A 191 -24.03 13.80 -10.59
C ARG A 191 -23.70 14.86 -9.55
N GLU A 192 -22.54 15.50 -9.61
CA GLU A 192 -22.23 16.63 -8.73
C GLU A 192 -22.96 17.91 -9.15
N LEU A 193 -23.34 18.03 -10.42
CA LEU A 193 -24.23 19.12 -10.87
C LEU A 193 -25.65 18.91 -10.36
N ILE A 194 -26.15 17.68 -10.41
CA ILE A 194 -27.51 17.34 -9.93
C ILE A 194 -27.68 17.68 -8.44
N LYS A 195 -26.61 17.59 -7.64
CA LYS A 195 -26.63 17.99 -6.22
C LYS A 195 -26.77 19.49 -6.01
N LEU A 196 -26.45 20.29 -7.03
CA LEU A 196 -26.63 21.72 -6.96
C LEU A 196 -28.08 22.04 -7.39
N PRO A 197 -28.85 22.81 -6.59
CA PRO A 197 -30.21 23.18 -6.96
C PRO A 197 -30.17 24.02 -8.23
N PRO A 198 -31.03 23.80 -9.24
CA PRO A 198 -30.92 24.48 -10.54
C PRO A 198 -30.95 26.02 -10.43
N VAL A 199 -31.61 26.50 -9.37
CA VAL A 199 -31.86 27.91 -9.10
C VAL A 199 -31.39 28.23 -7.68
N ASP A 200 -30.83 29.42 -7.50
CA ASP A 200 -30.47 29.95 -6.18
C ASP A 200 -31.74 30.40 -5.42
N HIS A 201 -31.59 30.72 -4.13
CA HIS A 201 -32.68 31.22 -3.28
C HIS A 201 -33.38 32.50 -3.81
N PHE A 202 -32.76 33.19 -4.77
CA PHE A 202 -33.30 34.37 -5.45
C PHE A 202 -33.92 34.11 -6.84
N GLY A 203 -34.18 32.86 -7.22
CA GLY A 203 -34.77 32.58 -8.54
C GLY A 203 -33.78 32.70 -9.72
N LYS A 204 -32.50 32.98 -9.47
CA LYS A 204 -31.45 33.13 -10.49
C LYS A 204 -30.73 31.81 -10.76
N PRO A 205 -30.20 31.56 -11.97
CA PRO A 205 -29.36 30.40 -12.23
C PRO A 205 -28.12 30.44 -11.33
N ILE A 206 -27.60 29.26 -10.98
CA ILE A 206 -26.42 29.17 -10.12
C ILE A 206 -25.23 29.89 -10.76
N ASN A 207 -24.53 30.68 -9.96
CA ASN A 207 -23.24 31.27 -10.34
C ASN A 207 -22.26 30.23 -10.92
N GLU A 208 -21.73 30.48 -12.12
CA GLU A 208 -20.79 29.61 -12.85
C GLU A 208 -19.59 29.20 -11.99
N ARG A 209 -19.11 30.10 -11.12
CA ARG A 209 -18.06 29.84 -10.14
C ARG A 209 -18.36 28.64 -9.23
N ARG A 210 -19.61 28.48 -8.79
CA ARG A 210 -20.05 27.38 -7.91
C ARG A 210 -20.10 26.07 -8.69
N VAL A 211 -20.65 26.10 -9.90
CA VAL A 211 -20.67 24.97 -10.85
C VAL A 211 -19.24 24.49 -11.13
N ARG A 212 -18.33 25.40 -11.50
CA ARG A 212 -16.91 25.09 -11.76
C ARG A 212 -16.19 24.56 -10.52
N LYS A 213 -16.51 25.06 -9.32
CA LYS A 213 -15.96 24.52 -8.06
C LYS A 213 -16.45 23.11 -7.75
N ALA A 214 -17.72 22.80 -8.01
CA ALA A 214 -18.24 21.44 -7.87
C ALA A 214 -17.57 20.47 -8.85
N MET A 215 -17.47 20.89 -10.12
CA MET A 215 -16.73 20.15 -11.15
C MET A 215 -15.27 19.91 -10.76
N GLU A 216 -14.56 20.95 -10.31
CA GLU A 216 -13.17 20.83 -9.88
C GLU A 216 -13.02 19.85 -8.72
N ARG A 217 -13.91 19.90 -7.72
CA ARG A 217 -13.92 18.94 -6.61
C ARG A 217 -14.10 17.52 -7.12
N TRP A 218 -15.02 17.30 -8.07
CA TRP A 218 -15.21 16.01 -8.71
C TRP A 218 -13.96 15.52 -9.42
N TRP A 219 -13.36 16.35 -10.28
CA TRP A 219 -12.15 15.99 -11.02
C TRP A 219 -10.98 15.68 -10.09
N LYS A 220 -10.79 16.47 -9.02
CA LYS A 220 -9.79 16.17 -7.98
C LYS A 220 -10.09 14.85 -7.27
N ALA A 221 -11.34 14.58 -6.92
CA ALA A 221 -11.76 13.33 -6.29
C ALA A 221 -11.55 12.12 -7.24
N ALA A 222 -11.93 12.25 -8.51
CA ALA A 222 -11.72 11.25 -9.54
C ALA A 222 -10.21 10.99 -9.72
N ALA A 223 -9.41 12.02 -9.98
CA ALA A 223 -7.96 11.91 -10.15
C ALA A 223 -7.23 11.45 -8.88
N THR A 224 -7.79 11.60 -7.68
CA THR A 224 -7.18 11.05 -6.44
C THR A 224 -7.51 9.59 -6.19
N LYS A 225 -8.60 9.06 -6.79
CA LYS A 225 -9.02 7.66 -6.68
C LYS A 225 -8.68 6.82 -7.93
N LEU A 226 -8.32 7.48 -9.02
CA LEU A 226 -7.97 6.84 -10.29
C LEU A 226 -6.73 5.94 -10.14
N ALA A 227 -6.81 4.72 -10.65
CA ALA A 227 -5.69 3.80 -10.69
C ALA A 227 -4.91 4.05 -11.99
N PRO A 228 -3.69 4.61 -11.97
CA PRO A 228 -3.00 4.97 -13.20
C PRO A 228 -2.59 3.72 -13.98
N PRO A 229 -2.51 3.80 -15.32
CA PRO A 229 -2.00 2.71 -16.13
C PRO A 229 -0.52 2.46 -15.87
N VAL A 230 -0.12 1.21 -16.02
CA VAL A 230 1.27 0.74 -15.92
C VAL A 230 1.72 0.29 -17.31
N GLU A 231 3.03 0.27 -17.55
CA GLU A 231 3.62 -0.28 -18.77
C GLU A 231 3.28 -1.77 -18.94
N LYS A 232 3.15 -2.22 -20.19
CA LYS A 232 2.82 -3.61 -20.55
C LYS A 232 3.76 -4.63 -19.88
N SER A 233 5.07 -4.39 -19.98
CA SER A 233 6.12 -5.27 -19.46
C SER A 233 6.01 -5.52 -17.95
N GLU A 234 5.70 -4.46 -17.19
CA GLU A 234 5.51 -4.55 -15.74
C GLU A 234 4.17 -5.19 -15.38
N TRP A 235 3.12 -4.94 -16.18
CA TRP A 235 1.82 -5.58 -15.99
C TRP A 235 1.87 -7.09 -16.23
N GLU A 236 2.58 -7.55 -17.26
CA GLU A 236 2.83 -8.97 -17.53
C GLU A 236 3.69 -9.61 -16.43
N ARG A 237 4.71 -8.91 -15.94
CA ARG A 237 5.52 -9.37 -14.81
C ARG A 237 4.68 -9.55 -13.54
N LEU A 238 3.73 -8.64 -13.30
CA LEU A 238 2.74 -8.77 -12.21
C LEU A 238 1.84 -9.98 -12.39
N ARG A 239 1.39 -10.24 -13.62
CA ARG A 239 0.59 -11.43 -13.97
C ARG A 239 1.37 -12.72 -13.70
N ALA A 240 2.63 -12.80 -14.12
CA ALA A 240 3.49 -13.95 -13.86
C ALA A 240 3.77 -14.14 -12.35
N ALA A 241 3.93 -13.04 -11.60
CA ALA A 241 4.09 -13.09 -10.13
C ALA A 241 2.82 -13.57 -9.41
N ALA A 242 1.65 -13.17 -9.91
CA ALA A 242 0.34 -13.63 -9.47
C ALA A 242 0.16 -15.14 -9.75
N ALA A 243 0.48 -15.58 -10.97
CA ALA A 243 0.47 -17.00 -11.35
C ALA A 243 1.48 -17.86 -10.58
N GLY A 244 2.56 -17.24 -10.08
CA GLY A 244 3.67 -17.95 -9.43
C GLY A 244 4.69 -18.53 -10.41
N GLU A 245 4.64 -18.13 -11.68
CA GLU A 245 5.56 -18.54 -12.75
C GLU A 245 6.92 -17.82 -12.67
N LEU A 246 6.98 -16.73 -11.91
CA LEU A 246 8.18 -15.91 -11.82
C LEU A 246 9.32 -16.66 -11.07
N PRO A 247 10.59 -16.46 -11.45
CA PRO A 247 11.72 -17.05 -10.72
C PRO A 247 11.69 -16.72 -9.22
N GLU A 248 12.13 -17.68 -8.38
CA GLU A 248 12.00 -17.56 -6.92
C GLU A 248 12.60 -16.28 -6.35
N HIS A 249 13.72 -15.81 -6.90
CA HIS A 249 14.43 -14.63 -6.42
C HIS A 249 13.66 -13.32 -6.66
N ASP A 250 12.75 -13.29 -7.63
CA ASP A 250 12.02 -12.10 -8.02
C ASP A 250 10.75 -11.89 -7.22
N TRP A 251 10.07 -12.97 -6.83
CA TRP A 251 8.83 -12.87 -6.06
C TRP A 251 8.97 -13.26 -4.58
N LYS A 252 9.89 -14.18 -4.19
CA LYS A 252 10.08 -14.55 -2.77
C LYS A 252 10.95 -13.54 -2.04
N PHE A 253 10.76 -13.46 -0.72
CA PHE A 253 11.64 -12.71 0.17
C PHE A 253 12.94 -13.49 0.36
N ALA A 254 14.08 -12.81 0.21
CA ALA A 254 15.37 -13.44 0.49
C ALA A 254 15.52 -13.65 2.00
N PRO A 255 16.15 -14.75 2.43
CA PRO A 255 16.42 -15.00 3.85
C PRO A 255 17.33 -13.89 4.41
N ARG A 256 17.04 -13.48 5.64
CA ARG A 256 17.82 -12.43 6.31
C ARG A 256 19.21 -12.96 6.67
N ARG A 257 20.25 -12.18 6.38
CA ARG A 257 21.63 -12.55 6.74
C ARG A 257 21.79 -12.61 8.26
N PRO A 258 22.52 -13.61 8.79
CA PRO A 258 22.89 -13.65 10.19
C PRO A 258 23.60 -12.37 10.64
N ILE A 259 23.29 -11.95 11.86
CA ILE A 259 24.14 -10.98 12.56
C ILE A 259 25.44 -11.71 12.87
N ALA A 260 26.56 -11.07 12.55
CA ALA A 260 27.88 -11.56 12.92
C ALA A 260 27.91 -11.75 14.43
N ARG A 261 28.13 -12.99 14.86
CA ARG A 261 28.39 -13.32 16.26
C ARG A 261 29.91 -13.37 16.40
N SER A 262 30.44 -12.72 17.44
CA SER A 262 31.85 -12.93 17.79
C SER A 262 32.05 -14.41 18.09
N LEU A 263 33.13 -15.01 17.57
CA LEU A 263 33.49 -16.40 17.83
C LEU A 263 33.78 -16.64 19.32
N GLU A 264 34.19 -15.59 20.03
CA GLU A 264 34.50 -15.59 21.46
C GLU A 264 33.30 -15.26 22.35
N ALA A 265 32.12 -14.98 21.78
CA ALA A 265 30.96 -14.67 22.60
C ALA A 265 30.55 -15.94 23.36
N PRO A 266 30.59 -15.95 24.71
CA PRO A 266 30.12 -17.08 25.48
C PRO A 266 28.69 -17.38 25.05
N THR A 267 28.43 -18.65 24.73
CA THR A 267 27.07 -19.16 24.51
C THR A 267 26.23 -18.62 25.65
N PRO A 268 25.18 -17.82 25.42
CA PRO A 268 24.40 -17.30 26.52
C PRO A 268 23.76 -18.50 27.19
N ALA A 269 24.35 -18.93 28.31
CA ALA A 269 23.63 -19.70 29.31
C ALA A 269 22.36 -18.86 29.55
N VAL A 270 21.21 -19.45 29.29
CA VAL A 270 19.91 -18.79 29.43
C VAL A 270 19.61 -18.68 30.93
N THR A 271 20.49 -18.05 31.71
CA THR A 271 20.06 -17.29 32.88
C THR A 271 19.41 -16.05 32.31
N SER A 272 18.16 -16.21 31.88
CA SER A 272 17.26 -15.10 31.61
C SER A 272 17.12 -14.36 32.92
N GLU A 273 18.06 -13.45 33.23
CA GLU A 273 17.88 -12.44 34.25
C GLU A 273 16.53 -11.81 33.98
N TRP A 274 15.57 -12.11 34.85
CA TRP A 274 14.23 -11.59 34.73
C TRP A 274 14.35 -10.08 34.92
N ASP A 275 14.15 -9.32 33.84
CA ASP A 275 14.16 -7.87 33.88
C ASP A 275 12.91 -7.40 34.64
N TRP A 276 13.04 -7.22 35.96
CA TRP A 276 11.95 -6.79 36.84
C TRP A 276 11.72 -5.28 36.78
N LYS A 277 12.68 -4.50 36.26
CA LYS A 277 12.58 -3.03 36.14
C LYS A 277 11.28 -2.56 35.46
N PRO A 278 10.86 -3.12 34.30
CA PRO A 278 9.59 -2.74 33.70
C PRO A 278 8.36 -3.09 34.55
N LEU A 279 8.47 -3.99 35.53
CA LEU A 279 7.38 -4.27 36.48
C LEU A 279 7.23 -3.18 37.54
N VAL A 280 8.32 -2.52 37.90
CA VAL A 280 8.34 -1.45 38.92
C VAL A 280 8.02 -0.09 38.30
N ASP A 281 8.55 0.20 37.12
CA ASP A 281 8.40 1.52 36.49
C ASP A 281 7.04 1.74 35.81
N ARG A 282 6.28 0.68 35.53
CA ARG A 282 5.06 0.75 34.72
C ARG A 282 3.86 0.21 35.49
N SER A 283 2.69 0.75 35.19
CA SER A 283 1.44 0.24 35.78
C SER A 283 1.18 -1.21 35.36
N ALA A 284 0.56 -1.99 36.25
CA ALA A 284 0.13 -3.36 35.98
C ALA A 284 -0.73 -3.49 34.71
N SER A 285 -1.53 -2.45 34.40
CA SER A 285 -2.36 -2.39 33.20
C SER A 285 -1.57 -2.28 31.90
N PHE A 286 -0.31 -1.84 31.94
CA PHE A 286 0.60 -1.83 30.80
C PHE A 286 1.35 -3.15 30.67
N ILE A 287 1.82 -3.72 31.79
CA ILE A 287 2.59 -4.97 31.84
C ILE A 287 1.75 -6.17 31.45
N GLY A 288 0.47 -6.21 31.88
CA GLY A 288 -0.44 -7.32 31.59
C GLY A 288 -1.03 -7.31 30.17
N ARG A 289 -0.76 -6.28 29.35
CA ARG A 289 -1.29 -6.22 27.97
C ARG A 289 -0.47 -7.14 27.07
N PRO A 290 -1.07 -8.19 26.48
CA PRO A 290 -0.35 -9.02 25.54
C PRO A 290 0.02 -8.16 24.34
N VAL A 291 1.32 -8.05 24.08
CA VAL A 291 1.77 -7.24 22.95
C VAL A 291 1.37 -7.93 21.65
N ILE A 292 0.57 -7.21 20.86
CA ILE A 292 0.00 -7.72 19.63
C ILE A 292 1.14 -8.09 18.67
N ARG A 293 1.00 -9.22 17.94
CA ARG A 293 1.96 -9.69 16.92
C ARG A 293 2.45 -8.59 15.96
N GLN A 294 1.58 -7.63 15.62
CA GLN A 294 1.93 -6.50 14.74
C GLN A 294 2.95 -5.54 15.38
N GLN A 295 2.84 -5.33 16.69
CA GLN A 295 3.77 -4.50 17.47
C GLN A 295 5.11 -5.23 17.62
N TRP A 296 5.12 -6.55 17.86
CA TRP A 296 6.37 -7.34 17.83
C TRP A 296 7.11 -7.24 16.51
N ARG A 297 6.38 -7.26 15.38
CA ARG A 297 7.01 -7.06 14.07
C ARG A 297 7.58 -5.65 13.89
N LEU A 298 7.00 -4.63 14.53
CA LEU A 298 7.55 -3.27 14.52
C LEU A 298 8.77 -3.12 15.41
N THR A 299 8.66 -3.52 16.68
CA THR A 299 9.65 -3.26 17.73
C THR A 299 10.75 -4.30 17.70
N GLY A 300 10.41 -5.56 17.47
CA GLY A 300 11.33 -6.68 17.43
C GLY A 300 11.79 -7.19 18.75
N LYS A 301 11.36 -6.53 19.81
CA LYS A 301 11.54 -6.97 21.18
C LYS A 301 10.55 -8.10 21.38
N ARG A 302 11.06 -9.30 21.61
CA ARG A 302 10.26 -10.37 22.22
C ARG A 302 10.22 -10.02 23.69
N GLU A 303 9.02 -9.92 24.24
CA GLU A 303 8.88 -9.78 25.68
C GLU A 303 8.95 -11.18 26.26
N THR A 304 10.00 -11.44 27.03
CA THR A 304 10.13 -12.65 27.84
C THR A 304 9.32 -12.39 29.10
N GLY A 305 8.05 -12.76 29.09
CA GLY A 305 7.15 -12.53 30.21
C GLY A 305 6.14 -13.65 30.37
N PRO A 306 5.50 -13.78 31.55
CA PRO A 306 4.52 -14.83 31.84
C PRO A 306 3.30 -14.79 30.91
N PHE A 307 3.04 -13.64 30.29
CA PHE A 307 1.97 -13.43 29.31
C PHE A 307 2.44 -13.55 27.85
N GLU A 308 3.59 -14.17 27.58
CA GLU A 308 4.05 -14.41 26.21
C GLU A 308 2.97 -15.22 25.46
N PRO A 309 2.38 -14.70 24.37
CA PRO A 309 1.43 -15.46 23.59
C PRO A 309 2.12 -16.74 23.12
N HIS A 310 1.57 -17.89 23.56
CA HIS A 310 2.11 -19.22 23.29
C HIS A 310 2.65 -19.34 21.86
N LYS A 311 3.92 -19.72 21.73
CA LYS A 311 4.71 -19.87 20.50
C LYS A 311 3.86 -20.29 19.31
N GLN A 312 3.25 -19.33 18.61
CA GLN A 312 2.49 -19.62 17.41
C GLN A 312 3.50 -19.94 16.31
N LYS A 313 3.78 -21.24 16.11
CA LYS A 313 4.75 -21.86 15.19
C LYS A 313 4.67 -21.42 13.71
N ARG A 314 3.81 -20.48 13.34
CA ARG A 314 3.65 -19.99 11.96
C ARG A 314 4.42 -18.67 11.78
N GLU A 315 5.74 -18.76 11.92
CA GLU A 315 6.68 -17.67 11.68
C GLU A 315 6.99 -17.61 10.17
N GLY A 316 6.55 -16.55 9.49
CA GLY A 316 6.85 -16.30 8.07
C GLY A 316 5.63 -15.98 7.21
N LEU A 317 5.89 -15.28 6.11
CA LEU A 317 4.89 -15.06 5.07
C LEU A 317 4.73 -16.34 4.26
N ARG A 318 3.52 -16.89 4.18
CA ARG A 318 3.24 -18.03 3.30
C ARG A 318 3.35 -17.59 1.84
N ALA A 319 3.96 -18.42 0.99
CA ALA A 319 4.04 -18.19 -0.46
C ALA A 319 2.66 -17.84 -1.06
N ARG A 320 1.63 -18.62 -0.73
CA ARG A 320 0.24 -18.36 -1.15
C ARG A 320 -0.32 -17.02 -0.68
N ALA A 321 0.08 -16.54 0.50
CA ALA A 321 -0.37 -15.24 0.98
C ALA A 321 0.26 -14.11 0.14
N LEU A 322 1.52 -14.28 -0.27
CA LEU A 322 2.23 -13.34 -1.14
C LEU A 322 1.66 -13.33 -2.56
N GLN A 323 1.41 -14.50 -3.16
CA GLN A 323 0.72 -14.63 -4.45
C GLN A 323 -0.62 -13.89 -4.44
N ARG A 324 -1.47 -14.12 -3.42
CA ARG A 324 -2.72 -13.37 -3.23
C ARG A 324 -2.55 -11.86 -3.08
N THR A 325 -1.39 -11.39 -2.62
CA THR A 325 -1.10 -9.96 -2.63
C THR A 325 -0.84 -9.48 -4.05
N TYR A 326 -0.01 -10.19 -4.82
CA TYR A 326 0.24 -9.92 -6.25
C TYR A 326 -1.04 -9.99 -7.07
N ASP A 327 -1.88 -11.00 -6.87
CA ASP A 327 -3.19 -11.12 -7.51
C ASP A 327 -4.02 -9.86 -7.27
N ARG A 328 -4.17 -9.43 -6.01
CA ARG A 328 -4.93 -8.22 -5.68
C ARG A 328 -4.36 -7.00 -6.38
N ILE A 329 -3.03 -6.83 -6.40
CA ILE A 329 -2.41 -5.68 -7.05
C ILE A 329 -2.63 -5.73 -8.56
N TRP A 330 -2.44 -6.90 -9.18
CA TRP A 330 -2.61 -7.11 -10.61
C TRP A 330 -4.04 -6.79 -11.06
N ASN A 331 -5.05 -7.24 -10.29
CA ASN A 331 -6.44 -6.86 -10.53
C ASN A 331 -6.70 -5.36 -10.36
N ALA A 332 -5.95 -4.67 -9.51
CA ALA A 332 -6.04 -3.21 -9.33
C ALA A 332 -5.20 -2.40 -10.34
N THR A 333 -4.39 -3.07 -11.18
CA THR A 333 -3.53 -2.42 -12.18
C THR A 333 -4.14 -2.52 -13.57
N PRO A 334 -4.48 -1.38 -14.20
CA PRO A 334 -4.77 -1.34 -15.61
C PRO A 334 -3.47 -1.21 -16.42
N TYR A 335 -3.54 -1.71 -17.64
CA TYR A 335 -2.61 -1.41 -18.73
C TYR A 335 -3.41 -0.75 -19.86
N VAL A 336 -2.82 0.26 -20.51
CA VAL A 336 -3.43 0.95 -21.65
C VAL A 336 -2.69 0.55 -22.91
N GLU A 337 -3.43 -0.01 -23.85
CA GLU A 337 -2.92 -0.23 -25.20
C GLU A 337 -3.17 1.02 -26.03
N GLU A 338 -2.08 1.63 -26.49
CA GLU A 338 -2.12 2.79 -27.36
C GLU A 338 -1.98 2.33 -28.80
N ASP A 339 -2.84 2.85 -29.69
CA ASP A 339 -2.68 2.61 -31.12
C ASP A 339 -1.46 3.39 -31.63
N PRO A 340 -0.54 2.74 -32.38
CA PRO A 340 0.70 3.38 -32.83
C PRO A 340 0.44 4.56 -33.77
N GLU A 341 -0.64 4.50 -34.55
CA GLU A 341 -0.99 5.51 -35.53
C GLU A 341 -1.74 6.70 -34.91
N THR A 342 -2.66 6.47 -33.97
CA THR A 342 -3.53 7.52 -33.41
C THR A 342 -3.11 8.00 -32.02
N LEU A 343 -2.16 7.32 -31.35
CA LEU A 343 -1.76 7.56 -29.95
C LEU A 343 -2.98 7.71 -29.02
N ALA A 344 -4.11 7.20 -29.49
CA ALA A 344 -5.36 7.21 -28.80
C ALA A 344 -5.39 5.95 -27.93
N THR A 345 -6.08 6.08 -26.80
CA THR A 345 -6.37 4.94 -25.93
C THR A 345 -7.28 3.98 -26.69
N LYS A 346 -6.72 2.87 -27.19
CA LYS A 346 -7.45 1.82 -27.91
C LYS A 346 -8.31 1.03 -26.94
N ALA A 347 -7.66 0.45 -25.94
CA ALA A 347 -8.27 -0.43 -24.95
C ALA A 347 -7.60 -0.27 -23.60
N ILE A 348 -8.41 -0.38 -22.54
CA ILE A 348 -7.94 -0.38 -21.16
C ILE A 348 -8.16 -1.79 -20.62
N HIS A 349 -7.05 -2.50 -20.43
CA HIS A 349 -7.05 -3.87 -19.95
C HIS A 349 -6.89 -3.88 -18.44
N TRP A 350 -7.68 -4.71 -17.76
CA TRP A 350 -7.60 -4.92 -16.31
C TRP A 350 -7.20 -6.35 -16.00
N GLY A 351 -6.49 -6.56 -14.89
CA GLY A 351 -6.28 -7.91 -14.37
C GLY A 351 -7.63 -8.53 -13.99
N SER A 352 -7.85 -9.78 -14.38
CA SER A 352 -9.06 -10.54 -14.05
C SER A 352 -8.71 -11.85 -13.41
N ILE A 353 -9.17 -12.04 -12.17
CA ILE A 353 -9.03 -13.29 -11.40
C ILE A 353 -9.56 -14.49 -12.18
N ARG A 354 -10.65 -14.30 -12.94
CA ARG A 354 -11.30 -15.38 -13.69
C ARG A 354 -10.37 -15.99 -14.74
N GLY A 355 -9.45 -15.21 -15.31
CA GLY A 355 -8.48 -15.69 -16.29
C GLY A 355 -7.33 -16.53 -15.70
N LEU A 356 -7.04 -16.40 -14.40
CA LEU A 356 -6.10 -17.30 -13.70
C LEU A 356 -6.79 -18.48 -13.04
N GLN A 357 -8.06 -18.34 -12.64
CA GLN A 357 -8.84 -19.38 -11.94
C GLN A 357 -9.57 -20.36 -12.85
N THR A 358 -9.45 -20.27 -14.18
CA THR A 358 -9.96 -21.32 -15.08
C THR A 358 -9.31 -22.68 -14.81
N GLN A 359 -8.17 -22.71 -14.13
CA GLN A 359 -7.66 -23.90 -13.48
C GLN A 359 -8.09 -23.88 -12.01
N LEU A 360 -9.38 -24.13 -11.74
CA LEU A 360 -9.75 -24.63 -10.42
C LEU A 360 -8.84 -25.84 -10.15
N PRO A 361 -8.21 -25.95 -8.97
CA PRO A 361 -7.39 -27.11 -8.68
C PRO A 361 -8.24 -28.34 -8.92
N VAL A 362 -7.82 -29.17 -9.89
CA VAL A 362 -8.48 -30.43 -10.20
C VAL A 362 -8.57 -31.17 -8.88
N ALA A 363 -9.78 -31.60 -8.51
CA ALA A 363 -10.04 -32.23 -7.24
C ALA A 363 -9.01 -33.35 -7.02
N THR A 364 -8.24 -33.26 -5.94
CA THR A 364 -7.23 -34.28 -5.65
C THR A 364 -7.96 -35.59 -5.37
N ALA A 365 -7.36 -36.75 -5.65
CA ALA A 365 -7.96 -38.04 -5.28
C ALA A 365 -8.34 -38.11 -3.78
N ALA A 366 -7.60 -37.41 -2.92
CA ALA A 366 -7.93 -37.25 -1.50
C ALA A 366 -9.22 -36.45 -1.25
N ASP A 367 -9.48 -35.41 -2.05
CA ASP A 367 -10.71 -34.62 -1.96
C ASP A 367 -11.91 -35.44 -2.45
N ALA A 368 -11.73 -36.24 -3.51
CA ALA A 368 -12.75 -37.16 -4.01
C ALA A 368 -13.16 -38.20 -2.95
N ARG A 369 -12.21 -38.71 -2.14
CA ARG A 369 -12.50 -39.64 -1.03
C ARG A 369 -13.38 -39.02 0.06
N ILE A 370 -13.23 -37.72 0.34
CA ILE A 370 -14.09 -37.00 1.28
C ILE A 370 -15.54 -36.99 0.79
N PHE A 371 -15.76 -36.79 -0.51
CA PHE A 371 -17.10 -36.78 -1.10
C PHE A 371 -17.66 -38.19 -1.36
N ALA A 372 -16.81 -39.22 -1.47
CA ALA A 372 -17.21 -40.62 -1.60
C ALA A 372 -17.68 -41.26 -0.27
N GLY A 373 -17.66 -40.50 0.84
CA GLY A 373 -18.10 -41.00 2.15
C GLY A 373 -17.11 -41.95 2.82
N GLU A 374 -15.89 -42.09 2.29
CA GLU A 374 -14.84 -42.83 2.97
C GLU A 374 -14.43 -42.08 4.23
N VAL A 375 -14.68 -42.69 5.39
CA VAL A 375 -14.21 -42.18 6.69
C VAL A 375 -12.68 -42.23 6.68
N VAL A 376 -12.06 -41.13 6.27
CA VAL A 376 -10.63 -40.94 6.46
C VAL A 376 -10.42 -41.01 7.98
N LYS A 377 -9.81 -42.10 8.46
CA LYS A 377 -9.29 -42.22 9.83
C LYS A 377 -8.19 -41.18 10.02
N THR A 378 -8.60 -39.92 10.13
CA THR A 378 -7.71 -38.84 10.51
C THR A 378 -7.34 -39.12 11.95
N THR A 379 -6.09 -39.47 12.20
CA THR A 379 -5.55 -39.43 13.56
C THR A 379 -5.79 -38.02 14.09
N PRO A 380 -6.53 -37.85 15.19
CA PRO A 380 -6.91 -36.53 15.65
C PRO A 380 -5.66 -35.84 16.16
N ARG A 381 -5.07 -34.95 15.34
CA ARG A 381 -4.21 -33.87 15.85
C ARG A 381 -5.10 -32.76 16.42
N LEU A 382 -5.94 -33.13 17.39
CA LEU A 382 -6.67 -32.23 18.27
C LEU A 382 -6.45 -32.76 19.68
N GLY A 383 -5.58 -32.09 20.43
CA GLY A 383 -5.50 -32.31 21.87
C GLY A 383 -6.86 -32.06 22.51
N PRO A 384 -7.15 -32.72 23.65
CA PRO A 384 -8.48 -32.71 24.23
C PRO A 384 -8.83 -31.29 24.69
N LYS A 385 -9.80 -30.67 24.02
CA LYS A 385 -10.59 -29.61 24.64
C LYS A 385 -11.52 -30.28 25.63
N LEU A 386 -11.19 -30.18 26.91
CA LEU A 386 -12.10 -30.44 28.02
C LEU A 386 -13.36 -29.55 27.83
N MET A 387 -14.41 -30.12 27.25
CA MET A 387 -15.78 -29.63 27.41
C MET A 387 -16.21 -29.96 28.84
N ARG A 388 -16.12 -28.98 29.75
CA ARG A 388 -16.87 -29.04 31.01
C ARG A 388 -18.30 -28.60 30.70
N PHE A 389 -19.20 -29.56 30.53
CA PHE A 389 -20.63 -29.34 30.75
C PHE A 389 -20.98 -29.96 32.09
N SER A 390 -21.08 -29.13 33.12
CA SER A 390 -21.68 -29.49 34.40
C SER A 390 -23.18 -29.20 34.31
N ASN A 391 -23.99 -30.23 34.04
CA ASN A 391 -25.42 -30.21 34.33
C ASN A 391 -25.65 -31.19 35.49
N ALA A 392 -25.64 -30.66 36.71
CA ALA A 392 -26.17 -31.36 37.86
C ALA A 392 -27.63 -30.90 38.04
N VAL A 393 -28.57 -31.81 37.81
CA VAL A 393 -29.97 -31.67 38.22
C VAL A 393 -30.11 -32.44 39.53
N PRO A 394 -30.53 -31.83 40.65
CA PRO A 394 -30.85 -32.57 41.85
C PRO A 394 -32.27 -33.15 41.72
N GLN A 395 -32.39 -34.48 41.82
CA GLN A 395 -33.67 -35.13 42.09
C GLN A 395 -34.01 -34.92 43.57
N ALA A 396 -35.06 -34.14 43.82
CA ALA A 396 -35.72 -34.09 45.12
C ALA A 396 -36.75 -35.22 45.18
N SER A 397 -36.54 -36.19 46.06
CA SER A 397 -37.60 -37.10 46.50
C SER A 397 -38.38 -36.43 47.62
N ILE A 398 -39.67 -36.20 47.42
CA ILE A 398 -40.63 -35.88 48.47
C ILE A 398 -41.33 -37.20 48.84
N LYS A 399 -41.42 -37.44 50.15
CA LYS A 399 -42.17 -38.53 50.78
C LYS A 399 -43.68 -38.29 50.70
#